data_AF-A0A0N4TDZ1-F1
#
_entry.id   AF-A0A0N4TDZ1-F1
#
_cell.length_a   1.000
_cell.length_b   1.000
_cell.length_c   1.000
_cell.angle_alpha   90.00
_cell.angle_beta   90.00
_cell.angle_gamma   90.00
#
_symmetry.space_group_name_H-M   'P 1'
#
loop_
_entity.id
_entity.type
_entity.pdbx_description
1 polymer ?
#
loop_
_entity_poly.entity_id
_entity_poly.type
_entity_poly.pdbx_seq_one_letter_code
_entity_poly.pdbx_strand_id
1 'polypeptide(L)'
;YIGVVNRGQKDIVGKKDIRAALDAERKFFISHPAYRHLADRLGTPYLQRTLNQQLTNHIKDTLPALRDSLQKKLYALEKDVNEYKNFQPNDPSRKTKALMQMVQTFTTDIERSIEGSSSKAVSTNELSGGARINRIFHERFPFEIVKMEIDEKVDFIFI
;
A
#
# COMPACT_ATOMS: atom_id res chain seq x y z
N TYR A 1 27.55 -8.91 -16.23
CA TYR A 1 27.17 -9.12 -17.64
C TYR A 1 27.85 -10.39 -18.14
N ILE A 2 27.19 -11.15 -19.03
CA ILE A 2 27.72 -12.38 -19.63
C ILE A 2 27.76 -12.18 -21.13
N GLY A 3 28.97 -12.25 -21.71
CA GLY A 3 29.17 -12.14 -23.16
C GLY A 3 28.89 -13.47 -23.85
N VAL A 4 28.25 -13.41 -25.02
CA VAL A 4 27.93 -14.56 -25.88
C VAL A 4 28.32 -14.28 -27.33
N VAL A 5 28.68 -15.32 -28.06
CA VAL A 5 29.00 -15.25 -29.50
C VAL A 5 27.98 -16.07 -30.28
N ASN A 6 27.14 -15.38 -31.04
CA ASN A 6 26.05 -15.99 -31.80
C ASN A 6 26.45 -16.35 -33.24
N ARG A 7 25.63 -17.17 -33.89
CA ARG A 7 25.71 -17.42 -35.33
C ARG A 7 25.41 -16.12 -36.10
N GLY A 8 26.35 -15.68 -36.93
CA GLY A 8 26.14 -14.56 -37.85
C GLY A 8 25.29 -14.97 -39.06
N GLN A 9 24.93 -14.00 -39.91
CA GLN A 9 24.01 -14.23 -41.03
C GLN A 9 24.50 -15.34 -41.99
N LYS A 10 25.79 -15.41 -42.27
CA LYS A 10 26.39 -16.46 -43.12
C LYS A 10 26.24 -17.86 -42.50
N ASP A 11 26.43 -17.97 -41.18
CA ASP A 11 26.30 -19.24 -40.45
C ASP A 11 24.84 -19.73 -40.42
N ILE A 12 23.87 -18.81 -40.41
CA ILE A 12 22.44 -19.13 -40.47
C ILE A 12 22.08 -19.66 -41.86
N VAL A 13 22.50 -18.96 -42.92
CA VAL A 13 22.27 -19.39 -44.32
C VAL A 13 22.94 -20.75 -44.58
N GLY A 14 24.14 -20.96 -44.05
CA GLY A 14 24.86 -22.23 -44.12
C GLY A 14 24.33 -23.33 -43.19
N LYS A 15 23.23 -23.09 -42.45
CA LYS A 15 22.62 -24.02 -41.49
C LYS A 15 23.62 -24.63 -40.51
N LYS A 16 24.57 -23.81 -40.03
CA LYS A 16 25.58 -24.27 -39.07
C LYS A 16 24.94 -24.86 -37.83
N ASP A 17 25.38 -26.07 -37.49
CA ASP A 17 24.87 -26.80 -36.33
C ASP A 17 25.11 -26.02 -35.03
N ILE A 18 24.19 -26.16 -34.08
CA ILE A 18 24.23 -25.45 -32.80
C ILE A 18 25.43 -25.94 -31.97
N ARG A 19 25.75 -27.24 -31.99
CA ARG A 19 26.91 -27.76 -31.25
C ARG A 19 28.21 -27.19 -31.81
N ALA A 20 28.33 -27.14 -33.13
CA ALA A 20 29.47 -26.51 -33.81
C ALA A 20 29.58 -25.00 -33.48
N ALA A 21 28.46 -24.30 -33.29
CA ALA A 21 28.47 -22.90 -32.86
C ALA A 21 28.94 -22.74 -31.40
N LEU A 22 28.51 -23.61 -30.48
CA LEU A 22 28.96 -23.61 -29.08
C LEU A 22 30.45 -23.92 -28.95
N ASP A 23 30.97 -24.86 -29.75
CA ASP A 23 32.40 -25.17 -29.76
C ASP A 23 33.23 -24.01 -30.34
N ALA A 24 32.72 -23.34 -31.37
CA ALA A 24 33.35 -22.14 -31.92
C ALA A 24 33.35 -20.98 -30.91
N GLU A 25 32.26 -20.78 -30.17
CA GLU A 25 32.16 -19.80 -29.08
C GLU A 25 33.22 -20.08 -28.00
N ARG A 26 33.34 -21.34 -27.56
CA ARG A 26 34.34 -21.71 -26.56
C ARG A 26 35.77 -21.47 -27.06
N LYS A 27 36.07 -21.86 -28.30
CA LYS A 27 37.39 -21.61 -28.92
C LYS A 27 37.68 -20.12 -29.03
N PHE A 28 36.68 -19.31 -29.41
CA PHE A 28 36.83 -17.86 -29.48
C PHE A 28 37.25 -17.27 -28.13
N PHE A 29 36.54 -17.60 -27.05
CA PHE A 29 36.86 -17.04 -25.73
C PHE A 29 38.21 -17.50 -25.17
N ILE A 30 38.64 -18.73 -25.45
CA ILE A 30 39.96 -19.24 -25.00
C ILE A 30 41.11 -18.65 -25.84
N SER A 31 40.91 -18.49 -27.14
CA SER A 31 41.95 -18.01 -28.07
C SER A 31 42.16 -16.50 -27.99
N HIS A 32 41.15 -15.73 -27.57
CA HIS A 32 41.22 -14.27 -27.55
C HIS A 32 41.99 -13.74 -26.31
N PRO A 33 43.10 -13.00 -26.49
CA PRO A 33 43.97 -12.56 -25.38
C PRO A 33 43.23 -11.76 -24.29
N ALA A 34 42.29 -10.91 -24.68
CA ALA A 34 41.53 -10.09 -23.75
C ALA A 34 40.47 -10.86 -22.95
N TYR A 35 39.92 -11.97 -23.48
CA TYR A 35 38.81 -12.71 -22.85
C TYR A 35 39.22 -14.06 -22.26
N ARG A 36 40.45 -14.53 -22.52
CA ARG A 36 40.95 -15.83 -22.05
C ARG A 36 40.79 -16.05 -20.55
N HIS A 37 41.08 -15.03 -19.75
CA HIS A 37 40.95 -15.08 -18.28
C HIS A 37 39.49 -15.14 -17.78
N LEU A 38 38.51 -14.87 -18.66
CA LEU A 38 37.07 -14.90 -18.36
C LEU A 38 36.35 -16.04 -19.07
N ALA A 39 37.05 -16.88 -19.84
CA ALA A 39 36.44 -17.89 -20.70
C ALA A 39 35.50 -18.86 -19.93
N ASP A 40 35.78 -19.12 -18.65
CA ASP A 40 34.95 -19.98 -17.80
C ASP A 40 33.66 -19.30 -17.28
N ARG A 41 33.59 -17.96 -17.33
CA ARG A 41 32.44 -17.15 -16.89
C ARG A 41 31.70 -16.48 -18.06
N LEU A 42 31.96 -16.93 -19.28
CA LEU A 42 31.40 -16.40 -20.52
C LEU A 42 30.77 -17.52 -21.36
N GLY A 43 30.01 -17.11 -22.36
CA GLY A 43 29.38 -17.99 -23.32
C GLY A 43 28.00 -18.48 -22.90
N THR A 44 27.34 -19.10 -23.86
CA THR A 44 25.96 -19.58 -23.78
C THR A 44 25.75 -20.62 -22.66
N PRO A 45 26.66 -21.60 -22.44
CA PRO A 45 26.48 -22.57 -21.36
C PRO A 45 26.53 -21.95 -19.96
N TYR A 46 27.38 -20.95 -19.75
CA TYR A 46 27.47 -20.23 -18.47
C TYR A 46 26.23 -19.38 -18.26
N LEU A 47 25.79 -18.64 -19.30
CA LEU A 47 24.55 -17.87 -19.28
C LEU A 47 23.35 -18.73 -18.89
N GLN A 48 23.19 -19.91 -19.50
CA GLN A 48 22.07 -20.81 -19.20
C GLN A 48 22.05 -21.23 -17.72
N ARG A 49 23.21 -21.60 -17.16
CA ARG A 49 23.31 -21.97 -15.74
C ARG A 49 23.00 -20.79 -14.83
N THR A 50 23.56 -19.61 -15.13
CA THR A 50 23.30 -18.41 -14.33
C THR A 50 21.84 -18.00 -14.36
N LEU A 51 21.18 -18.02 -15.53
CA LEU A 51 19.76 -17.70 -15.65
C LEU A 51 18.89 -18.70 -14.88
N ASN A 52 19.17 -20.00 -14.99
CA ASN A 52 18.45 -21.03 -14.24
C ASN A 52 18.62 -20.84 -12.72
N GLN A 53 19.83 -20.55 -12.27
CA GLN A 53 20.10 -20.30 -10.86
C GLN A 53 19.40 -19.03 -10.36
N GLN A 54 19.49 -17.93 -11.12
CA GLN A 54 18.83 -16.67 -10.78
C GLN A 54 17.31 -16.83 -10.72
N LEU A 55 16.71 -17.49 -11.71
CA LEU A 55 15.27 -17.75 -11.73
C LEU A 55 14.84 -18.62 -10.54
N THR A 56 15.58 -19.69 -10.28
CA THR A 56 15.27 -20.60 -9.16
C THR A 56 15.34 -19.89 -7.81
N ASN A 57 16.37 -19.07 -7.60
CA ASN A 57 16.52 -18.29 -6.38
C ASN A 57 15.43 -17.23 -6.27
N HIS A 58 15.15 -16.50 -7.35
CA HIS A 58 14.09 -15.49 -7.35
C HIS A 58 12.71 -16.09 -7.03
N ILE A 59 12.38 -17.26 -7.59
CA ILE A 59 11.14 -17.98 -7.23
C ILE A 59 11.14 -18.32 -5.74
N LYS A 60 12.23 -18.90 -5.21
CA LYS A 60 12.32 -19.26 -3.79
C LYS A 60 12.17 -18.05 -2.86
N ASP A 61 12.75 -16.91 -3.23
CA ASP A 61 12.73 -15.70 -2.40
C ASP A 61 11.37 -14.99 -2.46
N THR A 62 10.68 -15.03 -3.60
CA THR A 62 9.38 -14.36 -3.80
C THR A 62 8.18 -15.18 -3.35
N LEU A 63 8.30 -16.51 -3.31
CA LEU A 63 7.19 -17.42 -2.99
C LEU A 63 6.64 -17.24 -1.56
N PRO A 64 7.46 -17.07 -0.50
CA PRO A 64 6.96 -16.79 0.85
C PRO A 64 6.12 -15.51 0.91
N ALA A 65 6.62 -14.41 0.33
CA ALA A 65 5.90 -13.14 0.31
C ALA A 65 4.60 -13.23 -0.50
N LEU A 66 4.61 -13.95 -1.62
CA LEU A 66 3.41 -14.22 -2.42
C LEU A 66 2.38 -15.03 -1.61
N ARG A 67 2.82 -16.08 -0.91
CA ARG A 67 1.97 -16.89 -0.03
C ARG A 67 1.33 -16.02 1.05
N ASP A 68 2.10 -15.19 1.73
CA ASP A 68 1.57 -14.31 2.79
C ASP A 68 0.56 -13.30 2.23
N SER A 69 0.83 -12.74 1.05
CA SER A 69 -0.09 -11.83 0.37
C SER A 69 -1.40 -12.54 0.01
N LEU A 70 -1.33 -13.76 -0.51
CA LEU A 70 -2.51 -14.57 -0.84
C LEU A 70 -3.30 -14.95 0.41
N GLN A 71 -2.64 -15.34 1.50
CA GLN A 71 -3.31 -15.64 2.77
C GLN A 71 -4.01 -14.40 3.35
N LYS A 72 -3.38 -13.22 3.30
CA LYS A 72 -4.01 -11.96 3.72
C LYS A 72 -5.24 -11.63 2.88
N LYS A 73 -5.15 -11.77 1.55
CA LYS A 73 -6.28 -11.54 0.64
C LYS A 73 -7.41 -12.54 0.88
N LEU A 74 -7.09 -13.81 1.09
CA LEU A 74 -8.06 -14.85 1.40
C LEU A 74 -8.78 -14.51 2.71
N TYR A 75 -8.05 -14.14 3.77
CA TYR A 75 -8.66 -13.78 5.05
C TYR A 75 -9.58 -12.56 4.95
N ALA A 76 -9.17 -11.53 4.19
CA ALA A 76 -10.02 -10.36 3.93
C ALA A 76 -11.32 -10.77 3.21
N LEU A 77 -11.21 -11.59 2.15
CA LEU A 77 -12.37 -12.09 1.43
C LEU A 77 -13.25 -13.00 2.28
N GLU A 78 -12.69 -13.85 3.14
CA GLU A 78 -13.46 -14.69 4.06
C GLU A 78 -14.23 -13.85 5.08
N LYS A 79 -13.63 -12.76 5.57
CA LYS A 79 -14.31 -11.82 6.45
C LYS A 79 -15.50 -11.18 5.72
N ASP A 80 -15.28 -10.64 4.52
CA ASP A 80 -16.33 -10.03 3.72
C ASP A 80 -17.45 -11.05 3.43
N VAL A 81 -17.09 -12.25 2.98
CA VAL A 81 -18.04 -13.34 2.73
C VAL A 81 -18.80 -13.71 4.01
N ASN A 82 -18.18 -13.73 5.18
CA ASN A 82 -18.88 -14.01 6.44
C ASN A 82 -19.91 -12.92 6.80
N GLU A 83 -19.63 -11.66 6.46
CA GLU A 83 -20.61 -10.57 6.59
C GLU A 83 -21.82 -10.77 5.65
N TYR A 84 -21.60 -11.38 4.48
CA TYR A 84 -22.62 -11.73 3.49
C TYR A 84 -23.24 -13.13 3.66
N LYS A 85 -22.63 -14.08 4.39
CA LYS A 85 -23.21 -15.43 4.61
C LYS A 85 -24.51 -15.40 5.41
N ASN A 86 -24.69 -14.34 6.20
CA ASN A 86 -25.94 -14.04 6.91
C ASN A 86 -26.94 -13.25 6.03
N PHE A 87 -26.75 -13.22 4.70
CA PHE A 87 -27.62 -12.53 3.75
C PHE A 87 -28.72 -13.48 3.29
N GLN A 88 -29.84 -13.49 4.01
CA GLN A 88 -31.12 -13.88 3.44
C GLN A 88 -31.78 -12.59 2.93
N PRO A 89 -32.06 -12.45 1.62
CA PRO A 89 -32.60 -11.21 1.05
C PRO A 89 -33.90 -10.72 1.71
N ASN A 90 -34.63 -11.62 2.37
CA ASN A 90 -35.97 -11.39 2.94
C ASN A 90 -36.03 -11.43 4.47
N ASP A 91 -34.91 -11.32 5.20
CA ASP A 91 -34.96 -11.31 6.68
C ASP A 91 -35.17 -9.88 7.25
N PRO A 92 -36.38 -9.53 7.75
CA PRO A 92 -36.65 -8.21 8.31
C PRO A 92 -35.82 -7.90 9.57
N SER A 93 -35.34 -8.90 10.31
CA SER A 93 -34.53 -8.69 11.52
C SER A 93 -33.18 -8.04 11.22
N ARG A 94 -32.64 -8.27 10.01
CA ARG A 94 -31.35 -7.69 9.60
C ARG A 94 -31.42 -6.25 9.15
N LYS A 95 -32.54 -5.80 8.55
CA LYS A 95 -32.77 -4.37 8.29
C LYS A 95 -32.78 -3.59 9.60
N THR A 96 -33.44 -4.13 10.62
CA THR A 96 -33.45 -3.55 11.97
C THR A 96 -32.05 -3.56 12.59
N LYS A 97 -31.28 -4.65 12.45
CA LYS A 97 -29.90 -4.72 12.96
C LYS A 97 -28.96 -3.74 12.26
N ALA A 98 -29.05 -3.61 10.93
CA ALA A 98 -28.26 -2.65 10.16
C ALA A 98 -28.63 -1.21 10.53
N LEU A 99 -29.93 -0.91 10.67
CA LEU A 99 -30.41 0.37 11.14
C LEU A 99 -29.89 0.68 12.55
N MET A 100 -29.99 -0.28 13.47
CA MET A 100 -29.47 -0.14 14.83
C MET A 100 -27.96 0.13 14.84
N GLN A 101 -27.19 -0.60 14.02
CA GLN A 101 -25.75 -0.41 13.91
C GLN A 101 -25.39 0.96 13.30
N MET A 102 -26.14 1.43 12.30
CA MET A 102 -25.99 2.79 11.76
C MET A 102 -26.33 3.87 12.79
N VAL A 103 -27.43 3.71 13.53
CA VAL A 103 -27.83 4.63 14.61
C VAL A 103 -26.76 4.66 15.71
N GLN A 104 -26.28 3.50 16.15
CA GLN A 104 -25.25 3.43 17.19
C GLN A 104 -23.93 4.04 16.74
N THR A 105 -23.51 3.81 15.49
CA THR A 105 -22.32 4.45 14.90
C THR A 105 -22.50 5.96 14.84
N PHE A 106 -23.67 6.44 14.39
CA PHE A 106 -23.99 7.86 14.35
C PHE A 106 -23.98 8.50 15.75
N THR A 107 -24.58 7.86 16.76
CA THR A 107 -24.55 8.35 18.14
C THR A 107 -23.12 8.46 18.65
N THR A 108 -22.29 7.42 18.46
CA THR A 108 -20.88 7.45 18.87
C THR A 108 -20.09 8.53 18.12
N ASP A 109 -20.38 8.77 16.85
CA ASP A 109 -19.73 9.82 16.07
C ASP A 109 -20.13 11.23 16.55
N ILE A 110 -21.40 11.43 16.93
CA ILE A 110 -21.89 12.68 17.53
C ILE A 110 -21.24 12.92 18.90
N GLU A 111 -21.23 11.91 19.78
CA GLU A 111 -20.57 11.97 21.09
C GLU A 111 -19.10 12.37 20.95
N ARG A 112 -18.35 11.69 20.06
CA ARG A 112 -16.95 12.03 19.79
C ARG A 112 -16.75 13.43 19.22
N SER A 113 -17.68 13.89 18.37
CA SER A 113 -17.64 15.22 17.78
C SER A 113 -17.87 16.31 18.84
N ILE A 114 -18.74 16.06 19.82
CA ILE A 114 -19.04 16.97 20.95
C ILE A 114 -17.94 16.94 22.02
N GLU A 115 -17.38 15.77 22.34
CA GLU A 115 -16.30 15.62 23.33
C GLU A 115 -14.95 16.13 22.82
N GLY A 116 -14.83 16.37 21.51
CA GLY A 116 -13.61 16.88 20.89
C GLY A 116 -12.49 15.85 20.72
N SER A 117 -12.71 14.59 21.09
CA SER A 117 -11.73 13.50 20.97
C SER A 117 -11.78 12.84 19.59
N SER A 118 -11.16 13.46 18.61
CA SER A 118 -11.01 12.89 17.26
C SER A 118 -9.82 11.91 17.22
N SER A 119 -10.02 10.64 17.60
CA SER A 119 -8.94 9.65 17.72
C SER A 119 -8.34 9.14 16.39
N LYS A 120 -8.90 9.48 15.22
CA LYS A 120 -8.37 9.03 13.92
C LYS A 120 -7.92 10.12 12.95
N ALA A 121 -8.30 11.37 13.18
CA ALA A 121 -7.78 12.54 12.49
C ALA A 121 -8.28 13.77 13.23
N VAL A 122 -7.44 14.38 14.06
CA VAL A 122 -7.68 15.77 14.47
C VAL A 122 -7.56 16.58 13.17
N SER A 123 -8.67 17.10 12.66
CA SER A 123 -8.64 17.99 11.50
C SER A 123 -7.69 19.15 11.79
N THR A 124 -6.55 19.20 11.09
CA THR A 124 -5.56 20.27 11.26
C THR A 124 -6.02 21.59 10.66
N ASN A 125 -7.09 21.57 9.85
CA ASN A 125 -7.65 22.76 9.20
C ASN A 125 -8.77 23.44 10.02
N GLU A 126 -9.49 22.70 10.88
CA GLU A 126 -10.65 23.24 11.61
C GLU A 126 -10.73 22.65 13.02
N LEU A 127 -11.01 23.50 14.02
CA LEU A 127 -11.32 23.03 15.38
C LEU A 127 -12.51 22.07 15.35
N SER A 128 -12.40 20.93 16.05
CA SER A 128 -13.51 19.99 16.24
C SER A 128 -14.73 20.71 16.84
N GLY A 129 -15.94 20.23 16.51
CA GLY A 129 -17.20 20.86 16.95
C GLY A 129 -17.25 21.09 18.47
N GLY A 130 -16.82 20.09 19.25
CA GLY A 130 -16.65 20.17 20.69
C GLY A 130 -15.69 21.26 21.17
N ALA A 131 -14.54 21.40 20.51
CA ALA A 131 -13.57 22.44 20.85
C ALA A 131 -14.09 23.86 20.55
N ARG A 132 -14.87 24.03 19.47
CA ARG A 132 -15.56 25.31 19.17
C ARG A 132 -16.61 25.65 20.22
N ILE A 133 -17.43 24.67 20.62
CA ILE A 133 -18.44 24.85 21.67
C ILE A 133 -17.77 25.23 22.99
N ASN A 134 -16.71 24.50 23.38
CA ASN A 134 -15.96 24.77 24.61
C ASN A 134 -15.43 26.22 24.63
N ARG A 135 -14.84 26.68 23.51
CA ARG A 135 -14.33 28.04 23.36
C ARG A 135 -15.41 29.11 23.52
N ILE A 136 -16.60 28.88 22.94
CA ILE A 136 -17.71 29.83 23.08
C ILE A 136 -18.11 29.98 24.55
N PHE A 137 -18.25 28.87 25.27
CA PHE A 137 -18.69 28.90 26.68
C PHE A 137 -17.62 29.43 27.65
N HIS A 138 -16.33 29.18 27.41
CA HIS A 138 -15.28 29.53 28.38
C HIS A 138 -14.50 30.81 28.03
N GLU A 139 -14.50 31.24 26.77
CA GLU A 139 -13.83 32.49 26.37
C GLU A 139 -14.83 33.57 25.96
N ARG A 140 -15.76 33.25 25.05
CA ARG A 140 -16.62 34.29 24.46
C ARG A 140 -17.76 34.71 25.39
N PHE A 141 -18.39 33.74 26.06
CA PHE A 141 -19.53 34.00 26.94
C PHE A 141 -19.16 34.86 28.16
N PRO A 142 -18.06 34.59 28.91
CA PRO A 142 -17.63 35.47 29.99
C PRO A 142 -17.24 36.87 29.51
N PHE A 143 -16.59 36.96 28.34
CA PHE A 143 -16.24 38.25 27.74
C PHE A 143 -17.47 39.11 27.45
N GLU A 144 -18.54 38.53 26.88
CA GLU A 144 -19.76 39.27 26.57
C GLU A 144 -20.52 39.69 27.83
N ILE A 145 -20.48 38.88 28.91
CA ILE A 145 -21.04 39.26 30.22
C ILE A 145 -20.32 40.49 30.78
N VAL A 146 -18.98 40.46 30.84
CA VAL A 146 -18.19 41.59 31.37
C VAL A 146 -18.42 42.85 30.53
N LYS A 147 -18.52 42.71 29.21
CA LYS A 147 -18.82 43.82 28.31
C LYS A 147 -20.19 44.45 28.58
N MET A 148 -21.23 43.64 28.84
CA MET A 148 -22.55 44.15 29.21
C MET A 148 -22.56 44.87 30.56
N GLU A 149 -21.83 44.38 31.58
CA GLU A 149 -21.69 45.08 32.87
C GLU A 149 -20.95 46.42 32.76
N ILE A 150 -20.01 46.55 31.82
CA ILE A 150 -19.30 47.81 31.57
C ILE A 150 -20.24 48.81 30.89
N ASP A 151 -21.08 48.37 29.96
CA ASP A 151 -22.04 49.24 29.26
C ASP A 151 -23.07 49.84 30.23
N GLU A 152 -23.63 49.03 31.14
CA GLU A 152 -24.54 49.54 32.18
C GLU A 152 -23.85 50.57 33.09
N LYS A 153 -22.60 50.34 33.49
CA LYS A 153 -21.87 51.32 34.32
C LYS A 153 -21.58 52.63 33.60
N VAL A 154 -21.41 52.62 32.29
CA VAL A 154 -21.20 53.85 31.50
C VAL A 154 -22.51 54.63 31.37
N ASP A 155 -23.65 53.95 31.23
CA ASP A 155 -24.97 54.57 31.23
C ASP A 155 -25.34 55.19 32.60
N PHE A 156 -24.93 54.57 33.71
CA PHE A 156 -25.14 55.12 35.06
C PHE A 156 -24.19 56.27 35.44
N ILE A 157 -23.10 56.51 34.69
CA ILE A 157 -22.16 57.63 34.95
C ILE A 157 -22.57 58.92 34.21
N PHE A 158 -23.53 58.83 33.28
CA PHE A 158 -24.02 59.96 32.49
C PHE A 158 -25.41 60.52 32.91
N ILE A 159 -25.94 60.09 34.06
CA ILE A 159 -27.17 60.65 34.69
C ILE A 159 -26.80 61.24 36.05
#